data_AF-A0A1I2RTA2-F1
#
_entry.id   AF-A0A1I2RTA2-F1
#
_cell.length_a   1.000
_cell.length_b   1.000
_cell.length_c   1.000
_cell.angle_alpha   90.00
_cell.angle_beta   90.00
_cell.angle_gamma   90.00
#
_symmetry.space_group_name_H-M   'P 1'
#
loop_
_entity.id
_entity.type
_entity.pdbx_description
1 polymer ?
#
loop_
_entity_poly.entity_id
_entity_poly.type
_entity_poly.pdbx_seq_one_letter_code
_entity_poly.pdbx_strand_id
1 'polypeptide(L)' 'MEELYKNHVNINEPVYVFWNDADLPAIQTFIKNVVNVLEDVISVSFDTYIFCPKERYFVEYYHEGETFLGFY' A
#
# COMPACT_ATOMS: atom_id res chain seq x y z
N MET A 1 10.03 1.08 -0.14
CA MET A 1 10.59 0.76 -1.48
C MET A 1 11.77 -0.19 -1.40
N GLU A 2 12.77 0.03 -0.54
CA GLU A 2 13.94 -0.86 -0.40
C GLU A 2 13.55 -2.33 -0.21
N GLU A 3 12.59 -2.62 0.67
CA GLU A 3 12.16 -3.98 0.96
C GLU A 3 11.49 -4.67 -0.23
N LEU A 4 10.76 -3.93 -1.08
CA LEU A 4 10.19 -4.47 -2.32
C LEU A 4 11.29 -4.87 -3.31
N TYR A 5 12.35 -4.05 -3.42
CA TYR A 5 13.48 -4.37 -4.29
C TYR A 5 14.26 -5.61 -3.80
N LYS A 6 14.46 -5.76 -2.48
CA LYS A 6 15.10 -6.96 -1.90
C LYS A 6 14.34 -8.24 -2.22
N ASN A 7 13.02 -8.15 -2.33
CA ASN A 7 12.14 -9.29 -2.64
C ASN A 7 11.87 -9.44 -4.15
N HIS A 8 12.64 -8.78 -5.02
CA HIS A 8 12.53 -8.87 -6.48
C HIS A 8 11.14 -8.50 -7.05
N VAL A 9 10.41 -7.63 -6.35
CA VAL A 9 9.09 -7.15 -6.77
C VAL A 9 9.19 -6.20 -7.96
N ASN A 10 8.35 -6.42 -8.98
CA ASN A 10 8.14 -5.46 -10.05
C ASN A 10 7.24 -4.30 -9.58
N ILE A 11 7.85 -3.17 -9.24
CA ILE A 11 7.16 -1.97 -8.75
C ILE A 11 6.32 -1.24 -9.82
N ASN A 12 6.33 -1.70 -11.07
CA ASN A 12 5.46 -1.17 -12.13
C ASN A 12 4.13 -1.92 -12.24
N GLU A 13 3.89 -2.94 -11.43
CA GLU A 13 2.59 -3.57 -11.36
C GLU A 13 1.57 -2.69 -10.62
N PRO A 14 0.29 -2.69 -11.04
CA PRO A 14 -0.75 -1.97 -10.36
C PRO A 14 -0.95 -2.45 -8.92
N VAL A 15 -1.18 -1.50 -8.03
CA VAL A 15 -1.58 -1.71 -6.65
C VAL A 15 -2.98 -1.15 -6.42
N TYR A 16 -3.68 -1.73 -5.45
CA TYR A 16 -4.93 -1.19 -4.92
C TYR A 16 -4.64 -0.55 -3.57
N VAL A 17 -5.15 0.66 -3.35
CA VAL A 17 -5.12 1.32 -2.04
C VAL A 17 -6.55 1.43 -1.53
N PHE A 18 -6.75 1.07 -0.27
CA PHE A 18 -8.02 1.16 0.43
C PHE A 18 -7.77 1.46 1.90
N TRP A 19 -8.81 1.92 2.57
CA TRP A 19 -8.75 2.42 3.94
C TRP A 19 -9.68 1.61 4.84
N ASN A 20 -9.50 1.74 6.15
CA ASN A 20 -10.40 1.16 7.15
C ASN A 20 -11.73 1.93 7.26
N ASP A 21 -12.39 2.11 6.11
CA ASP A 21 -13.70 2.72 5.94
C ASP A 21 -14.33 2.14 4.67
N ALA A 22 -15.42 1.38 4.84
CA ALA A 22 -16.09 0.67 3.76
C ALA A 22 -16.87 1.59 2.80
N ASP A 23 -17.13 2.84 3.21
CA ASP A 23 -17.82 3.83 2.37
C ASP A 23 -16.85 4.56 1.44
N LEU A 24 -15.53 4.44 1.67
CA LEU A 24 -14.51 5.01 0.79
C LEU A 24 -14.20 4.08 -0.40
N PRO A 25 -14.01 4.64 -1.61
CA PRO A 25 -13.66 3.84 -2.77
C PRO A 25 -12.23 3.31 -2.66
N ALA A 26 -11.98 2.11 -3.15
CA ALA A 26 -10.63 1.66 -3.44
C ALA A 26 -10.08 2.38 -4.68
N ILE A 27 -8.81 2.76 -4.66
CA ILE A 27 -8.12 3.35 -5.81
C ILE A 27 -7.11 2.36 -6.41
N GLN A 28 -6.98 2.36 -7.73
CA GLN A 28 -5.93 1.61 -8.43
C GLN A 28 -4.85 2.58 -8.94
N THR A 29 -3.59 2.30 -8.63
CA THR A 29 -2.45 3.13 -9.03
C THR A 29 -1.17 2.29 -9.06
N PHE A 30 0.00 2.94 -9.00
CA PHE A 30 1.30 2.27 -8.87
C PHE A 30 1.93 2.61 -7.51
N ILE A 31 2.71 1.68 -6.92
CA ILE A 31 3.33 1.91 -5.61
C ILE A 31 4.21 3.18 -5.58
N LYS A 32 4.87 3.51 -6.70
CA LYS A 32 5.67 4.74 -6.83
C LYS A 32 4.82 6.00 -6.63
N ASN A 33 3.57 6.00 -7.11
CA ASN A 33 2.68 7.14 -6.97
C ASN A 33 2.24 7.29 -5.52
N VAL A 34 1.93 6.16 -4.85
CA VAL A 34 1.55 6.15 -3.43
C VAL A 34 2.68 6.69 -2.55
N VAL A 35 3.90 6.19 -2.75
CA VAL A 35 5.08 6.63 -1.98
C VAL A 35 5.37 8.12 -2.17
N ASN A 36 5.13 8.67 -3.35
CA ASN A 36 5.35 10.10 -3.62
C ASN A 36 4.38 11.03 -2.87
N VAL A 37 3.21 10.53 -2.46
CA VAL A 37 2.15 11.29 -1.77
C VAL A 37 1.70 10.56 -0.51
N LEU A 38 2.63 9.87 0.16
CA LEU A 38 2.32 8.91 1.21
C LEU A 38 1.52 9.53 2.37
N GLU A 39 1.93 10.70 2.85
CA GLU A 39 1.27 11.42 3.95
C GLU A 39 -0.20 11.74 3.64
N ASP A 40 -0.50 12.13 2.40
CA ASP A 40 -1.88 12.41 1.96
C ASP A 40 -2.70 11.12 1.90
N VAL A 41 -2.08 9.99 1.58
CA VAL A 41 -2.74 8.68 1.48
C VAL A 41 -3.02 8.09 2.85
N ILE A 42 -2.07 8.16 3.80
CA ILE A 42 -2.24 7.57 5.14
C ILE A 42 -3.10 8.43 6.07
N SER A 43 -3.35 9.70 5.73
CA SER A 43 -4.18 10.62 6.54
C SER A 43 -5.69 10.53 6.27
N VAL A 44 -6.11 9.72 5.28
CA VAL A 44 -7.52 9.61 4.86
C VAL A 44 -8.40 8.91 5.91
N SER A 45 -7.88 7.88 6.59
CA SER A 45 -8.57 7.14 7.66
C SER A 45 -7.52 6.59 8.65
N PHE A 46 -7.96 5.82 9.66
CA PHE A 46 -7.06 5.22 10.65
C PHE A 46 -6.02 4.31 10.00
N ASP A 47 -6.45 3.20 9.39
CA ASP A 47 -5.53 2.25 8.76
C ASP A 47 -5.62 2.34 7.23
N THR A 48 -4.47 2.14 6.58
CA THR A 48 -4.33 2.14 5.13
C THR A 48 -3.71 0.84 4.65
N TYR A 49 -4.30 0.27 3.62
CA TYR A 49 -3.86 -0.99 3.02
C TYR A 49 -3.47 -0.77 1.56
N ILE A 50 -2.32 -1.33 1.17
CA ILE A 50 -1.86 -1.35 -0.22
C ILE A 50 -1.67 -2.80 -0.63
N PHE A 51 -2.32 -3.21 -1.72
CA PHE A 51 -2.33 -4.61 -2.16
C PHE A 51 -1.89 -4.74 -3.61
N CYS A 52 -0.91 -5.62 -3.88
CA CYS A 52 -0.52 -5.99 -5.24
C CYS A 52 -0.79 -7.49 -5.46
N PRO A 53 -1.83 -7.86 -6.23
CA PRO A 53 -2.14 -9.27 -6.45
C PRO A 53 -1.09 -9.99 -7.29
N LYS A 54 -0.48 -9.29 -8.27
CA LYS A 54 0.45 -9.92 -9.22
C LYS A 54 1.81 -10.20 -8.60
N GLU A 55 2.31 -9.26 -7.80
CA GLU A 55 3.56 -9.40 -7.05
C GLU A 55 3.37 -10.01 -5.66
N ARG A 56 2.12 -10.40 -5.34
CA ARG A 56 1.72 -11.15 -4.15
C ARG A 56 2.23 -10.53 -2.83
N TYR A 57 2.08 -9.22 -2.70
CA TYR A 57 2.38 -8.51 -1.45
C TYR A 57 1.21 -7.65 -0.98
N PHE A 58 1.21 -7.35 0.31
CA PHE A 58 0.38 -6.34 0.92
C PHE A 58 1.19 -5.48 1.89
N VAL A 59 0.81 -4.22 2.03
CA VAL A 59 1.33 -3.28 3.02
C VAL A 59 0.17 -2.81 3.88
N GLU A 60 0.38 -2.76 5.19
CA GLU A 60 -0.52 -2.12 6.14
C GLU A 60 0.23 -0.99 6.83
N TYR A 61 -0.35 0.21 6.79
CA TYR A 61 0.02 1.32 7.65
C TYR A 61 -0.96 1.34 8.81
N TYR A 62 -0.50 0.90 9.97
CA TYR A 62 -1.29 0.84 11.19
C TYR A 62 -1.24 2.19 11.90
N HIS A 63 -2.40 2.71 12.32
CA HIS A 63 -2.52 4.05 12.90
C HIS A 63 -1.68 4.30 14.17
N GLU A 64 -1.25 3.26 14.87
CA GLU A 64 -0.36 3.39 16.05
C GLU A 64 1.14 3.43 15.69
N GLY A 65 1.47 3.47 14.40
CA GLY A 65 2.81 3.79 13.90
C GLY A 65 3.63 2.60 13.39
N GLU A 66 3.05 1.40 13.39
CA GLU A 66 3.70 0.23 12.79
C GLU A 66 3.36 0.12 11.29
N THR A 67 4.31 -0.36 10.50
CA THR A 67 4.10 -0.67 9.08
C THR A 67 4.45 -2.11 8.83
N PHE A 68 3.51 -2.86 8.29
CA PHE A 68 3.69 -4.28 7.96
C PHE A 68 3.80 -4.45 6.45
N LEU A 69 4.73 -5.29 6.03
CA LEU A 69 4.83 -5.79 4.66
C LEU A 69 4.77 -7.31 4.72
N GLY A 70 3.79 -7.89 4.02
CA GLY A 70 3.66 -9.33 3.91
C GLY A 70 3.65 -9.80 2.46
N PHE A 71 4.13 -11.02 2.26
CA PHE A 71 4.13 -11.75 0.99
C PHE A 71 3.34 -13.04 1.16
N TYR A 72 2.64 -13.49 0.12
CA TYR A 72 1.86 -14.74 0.17
C TYR A 72 2.11 -15.60 -1.06
#